data_AF-A0A9K3GQL2-F1
#
_entry.id   AF-A0A9K3GQL2-F1
#
_cell.length_a   1.000
_cell.length_b   1.000
_cell.length_c   1.000
_cell.angle_alpha   90.00
_cell.angle_beta   90.00
_cell.angle_gamma   90.00
#
_symmetry.space_group_name_H-M   'P 1'
#
loop_
_entity.id
_entity.type
_entity.pdbx_description
1 polymer ?
#
loop_
_entity_poly.entity_id
_entity_poly.type
_entity_poly.pdbx_seq_one_letter_code
_entity_poly.pdbx_strand_id
1 'polypeptide(L)' 'SPFFAKYYLTTGDWTLSLWNDDSRTPLYTTPSAPAKVTACGWSPSRPGVYFAARADGYLDIYDLSEMDMKPLSLK' A
#
# COMPACT_ATOMS: atom_id res chain seq x y z
N SER A 1 -4.00 -5.81 8.07
CA SER A 1 -4.98 -6.22 7.05
C SER A 1 -6.20 -6.71 7.80
N PRO A 2 -7.42 -6.36 7.36
CA PRO A 2 -8.65 -6.83 8.00
C PRO A 2 -8.86 -8.34 7.84
N PHE A 3 -8.17 -8.99 6.89
CA PHE A 3 -8.25 -10.44 6.66
C PHE A 3 -7.08 -11.21 7.27
N PHE A 4 -5.92 -10.58 7.40
CA PHE A 4 -4.69 -11.23 7.89
C PHE A 4 -3.98 -10.35 8.93
N ALA A 5 -4.12 -10.70 10.21
CA ALA A 5 -3.67 -9.87 11.34
C ALA A 5 -2.16 -9.60 11.35
N LYS A 6 -1.35 -10.54 10.85
CA LYS A 6 0.12 -10.42 10.79
C LYS A 6 0.63 -9.39 9.79
N TYR A 7 -0.21 -8.92 8.85
CA TYR A 7 0.21 -8.01 7.80
C TYR A 7 -0.26 -6.60 8.09
N TYR A 8 0.64 -5.62 7.98
CA TYR A 8 0.32 -4.22 8.20
C TYR A 8 1.01 -3.33 7.17
N LEU A 9 0.51 -2.09 7.04
CA LEU A 9 1.03 -1.10 6.10
C LEU A 9 1.59 0.07 6.88
N THR A 10 2.66 0.67 6.36
CA THR A 10 3.19 1.93 6.85
C THR A 10 3.47 2.85 5.68
N THR A 11 3.20 4.13 5.84
CA THR A 11 3.59 5.17 4.87
C THR A 11 4.84 5.88 5.35
N GLY A 12 5.82 6.09 4.46
CA GLY A 12 7.05 6.81 4.75
C GLY A 12 7.33 7.82 3.65
N ASP A 13 7.10 9.10 3.92
CA ASP A 13 7.24 10.19 2.95
C ASP A 13 6.56 9.93 1.60
N TRP A 14 7.29 9.44 0.58
CA TRP A 14 6.77 9.14 -0.76
C TRP A 14 6.54 7.65 -1.01
N THR A 15 6.72 6.79 -0.02
CA THR A 15 6.62 5.33 -0.19
C THR A 15 5.56 4.72 0.72
N LEU A 16 5.10 3.54 0.32
CA LEU A 16 4.26 2.66 1.11
C LEU A 16 5.00 1.33 1.28
N SER A 17 5.05 0.84 2.51
CA SER A 17 5.68 -0.45 2.82
C SER A 17 4.65 -1.44 3.36
N LEU A 18 4.70 -2.65 2.82
CA LEU A 18 4.00 -3.83 3.31
C LEU A 18 4.89 -4.62 4.25
N TRP A 19 4.37 -4.89 5.43
CA TRP A 19 5.06 -5.61 6.48
C TRP A 19 4.35 -6.90 6.83
N ASN A 20 5.14 -7.81 7.37
CA ASN A 20 4.65 -8.96 8.11
C ASN A 20 5.37 -8.98 9.46
N ASP A 21 4.62 -9.28 10.52
CA ASP A 21 5.11 -9.27 11.91
C ASP A 21 6.28 -10.24 12.16
N ASP A 22 6.37 -11.33 11.38
CA ASP A 22 7.45 -12.31 11.48
C ASP A 22 8.74 -11.82 10.75
N SER A 23 8.69 -10.70 10.02
CA SER A 23 9.81 -10.16 9.23
C SER A 23 10.38 -8.87 9.81
N ARG A 24 11.71 -8.77 9.88
CA ARG A 24 12.41 -7.53 10.30
C ARG A 24 12.53 -6.49 9.20
N THR A 25 12.31 -6.88 7.95
CA THR A 25 12.35 -6.01 6.78
C THR A 25 10.97 -5.96 6.14
N PRO A 26 10.61 -4.87 5.44
CA PRO A 26 9.37 -4.84 4.69
C PRO A 26 9.39 -5.97 3.64
N LEU A 27 8.25 -6.63 3.46
CA LEU A 27 8.07 -7.62 2.40
C LEU A 27 8.12 -6.97 1.03
N TYR A 28 7.59 -5.75 0.96
CA TYR A 28 7.58 -4.95 -0.23
C TYR A 28 7.53 -3.47 0.14
N THR A 29 8.25 -2.63 -0.60
CA THR A 29 8.13 -1.18 -0.52
C THR A 29 7.90 -0.67 -1.93
N THR A 30 6.88 0.16 -2.10
CA THR A 30 6.57 0.77 -3.39
C THR A 30 7.72 1.67 -3.83
N PRO A 31 7.91 1.85 -5.15
CA PRO A 31 8.71 2.95 -5.66
C PRO A 31 8.22 4.31 -5.10
N SER A 32 9.09 5.31 -5.11
CA SER A 32 8.72 6.67 -4.71
C SER A 32 7.55 7.16 -5.56
N ALA A 33 6.44 7.48 -4.92
CA ALA A 33 5.28 8.06 -5.55
C ALA A 33 5.59 9.48 -6.07
N PRO A 34 4.86 9.97 -7.09
CA PRO A 34 5.00 11.34 -7.60
C PRO A 34 4.73 12.44 -6.56
N ALA A 35 4.02 12.13 -5.47
CA ALA A 35 3.71 13.04 -4.38
C ALA A 35 3.74 12.31 -3.03
N LYS A 36 3.81 13.07 -1.94
CA LYS A 36 3.88 12.52 -0.57
C LYS A 36 2.65 11.66 -0.30
N VAL A 37 2.85 10.45 0.22
CA VAL A 37 1.77 9.58 0.68
C VAL A 37 1.32 10.07 2.06
N THR A 38 0.05 10.43 2.18
CA THR A 38 -0.52 11.04 3.38
C THR A 38 -1.31 10.05 4.22
N ALA A 39 -1.86 9.01 3.59
CA ALA A 39 -2.57 7.94 4.28
C ALA A 39 -2.50 6.64 3.48
N CYS A 40 -2.71 5.52 4.18
CA CYS A 40 -2.89 4.22 3.55
C CYS A 40 -3.97 3.41 4.25
N GLY A 41 -4.53 2.42 3.54
CA GLY A 41 -5.56 1.56 4.10
C GLY A 41 -5.71 0.27 3.31
N TRP A 42 -6.27 -0.74 3.95
CA TRP A 42 -6.65 -1.98 3.29
C TRP A 42 -8.08 -1.89 2.78
N SER A 43 -8.38 -2.60 1.70
CA SER A 43 -9.77 -2.84 1.31
C SER A 43 -10.50 -3.65 2.38
N PRO A 44 -11.70 -3.23 2.82
CA PRO A 44 -12.50 -3.98 3.79
C PRO A 44 -13.23 -5.18 3.16
N SER A 45 -13.34 -5.22 1.82
CA SER A 45 -14.13 -6.22 1.10
C SER A 45 -13.30 -7.14 0.20
N ARG A 46 -12.09 -6.72 -0.21
CA ARG A 46 -11.22 -7.51 -1.08
C ARG A 46 -9.87 -7.79 -0.41
N PRO A 47 -9.59 -9.04 0.00
CA PRO A 47 -8.27 -9.42 0.48
C PRO A 47 -7.19 -9.12 -0.56
N GLY A 48 -6.03 -8.66 -0.11
CA GLY A 48 -4.90 -8.36 -1.00
C GLY A 48 -4.96 -7.01 -1.71
N VAL A 49 -6.06 -6.26 -1.59
CA VAL A 49 -6.16 -4.90 -2.13
C VAL A 49 -5.87 -3.88 -1.04
N TYR A 50 -5.03 -2.89 -1.36
CA TYR A 50 -4.72 -1.76 -0.48
C TYR A 50 -4.57 -0.46 -1.25
N PHE A 51 -4.62 0.65 -0.52
CA PHE A 51 -4.70 2.00 -1.06
C PHE A 51 -3.62 2.90 -0.45
N ALA A 52 -3.14 3.85 -1.24
CA ALA A 52 -2.32 4.97 -0.79
C ALA A 52 -2.94 6.28 -1.28
N ALA A 53 -3.28 7.17 -0.34
CA ALA A 53 -3.73 8.53 -0.64
C ALA A 53 -2.52 9.46 -0.70
N ARG A 54 -2.47 10.32 -1.73
CA ARG A 54 -1.37 11.24 -1.96
C ARG A 54 -1.78 12.69 -1.78
N ALA A 55 -0.79 13.53 -1.47
CA ALA A 55 -0.98 14.96 -1.26
C ALA A 55 -1.47 15.72 -2.52
N ASP A 56 -1.29 15.18 -3.71
CA ASP A 56 -1.74 15.77 -4.98
C ASP A 56 -3.18 15.38 -5.37
N GLY A 57 -3.90 14.71 -4.46
CA GLY A 57 -5.30 14.32 -4.64
C GLY A 57 -5.49 13.00 -5.37
N TYR A 58 -4.42 12.27 -5.65
CA TYR A 58 -4.53 10.93 -6.25
C TYR A 58 -4.67 9.83 -5.20
N LEU A 59 -5.40 8.79 -5.58
CA LEU A 59 -5.51 7.54 -4.84
C LEU A 59 -4.89 6.42 -5.68
N ASP A 60 -3.82 5.83 -5.18
CA ASP A 60 -3.15 4.68 -5.78
C ASP A 60 -3.72 3.39 -5.19
N ILE A 61 -4.26 2.53 -6.05
CA ILE A 61 -4.84 1.22 -5.69
C ILE A 61 -3.88 0.12 -6.09
N TYR A 62 -3.48 -0.72 -5.15
CA TYR A 62 -2.61 -1.86 -5.37
C TYR A 62 -3.38 -3.17 -5.15
N ASP A 63 -3.13 -4.15 -6.00
CA ASP A 63 -3.66 -5.51 -5.87
C ASP A 63 -2.48 -6.49 -5.81
N LEU A 64 -2.38 -7.25 -4.70
CA LEU A 64 -1.32 -8.24 -4.51
C LEU A 64 -1.41 -9.43 -5.47
N SER A 65 -2.55 -9.64 -6.16
CA SER A 65 -2.63 -10.66 -7.20
C SER A 65 -1.96 -10.23 -8.52
N GLU A 66 -1.68 -8.93 -8.69
CA GLU A 66 -1.04 -8.41 -9.89
C GLU A 66 0.47 -8.66 -9.82
N MET A 67 0.99 -9.30 -10.88
CA MET A 67 2.38 -9.75 -10.93
C MET A 67 3.39 -8.60 -10.84
N ASP A 68 3.03 -7.43 -11.37
CA ASP A 68 3.88 -6.24 -11.40
C ASP A 68 3.67 -5.28 -10.20
N MET A 69 2.64 -5.52 -9.36
CA MET A 69 2.22 -4.64 -8.25
C MET A 69 2.21 -3.14 -8.57
N LYS A 70 1.90 -2.78 -9.82
CA LYS A 70 1.75 -1.38 -10.24
C LYS A 70 0.40 -0.85 -9.74
N PRO A 71 0.37 0.37 -9.18
CA PRO A 71 -0.89 0.93 -8.75
C PRO A 71 -1.75 1.37 -9.92
N LEU A 72 -3.06 1.28 -9.75
CA LEU A 72 -4.02 2.05 -10.50
C LEU A 72 -4.21 3.42 -9.82
N SER A 73 -3.77 4.49 -10.46
CA SER A 73 -3.93 5.86 -9.95
C SER A 73 -5.27 6.46 -10.38
N LEU A 74 -6.12 6.80 -9.42
CA LEU A 74 -7.39 7.50 -9.63
C LEU A 74 -7.31 8.92 -9.07
N LYS A 75 -8.11 9.84 -9.62
CA LYS A 75 -8.22 11.24 -9.19
C LYS A 75 -9.64 11.52 -8.70
#